data_AF-A0A9N9X1F3-F1
#
_entry.id   AF-A0A9N9X1F3-F1
#
_cell.length_a   1.000
_cell.length_b   1.000
_cell.length_c   1.000
_cell.angle_alpha   90.00
_cell.angle_beta   90.00
_cell.angle_gamma   90.00
#
_symmetry.space_group_name_H-M   'P 1'
#
loop_
_entity.id
_entity.type
_entity.pdbx_description
1 polymer ?
#
loop_
_entity_poly.entity_id
_entity_poly.type
_entity_poly.pdbx_seq_one_letter_code
_entity_poly.pdbx_strand_id
1 'polypeptide(L)'
;MTSSCGGFRSLNYILFMIGYIPQNLNLDTKLKPFISEFLPAVGDIDAFLKVVPPEKTLTGEKCGPEQFSHLGLKVLDEPATHQSDPALLYLQLRATSVTPGKKNDGNAVVKKVDNTEQNAKIIEKWIKDISDLHKTKSSPVVRYSE
;
A
#
# COMPACT_ATOMS: atom_id res chain seq x y z
N MET A 1 43.06 -34.50 -41.95
CA MET A 1 42.52 -33.13 -42.01
C MET A 1 41.41 -33.09 -43.06
N THR A 2 40.15 -33.21 -42.65
CA THR A 2 38.99 -32.77 -43.46
C THR A 2 37.84 -32.47 -42.50
N SER A 3 37.76 -31.21 -42.09
CA SER A 3 36.61 -30.65 -41.36
C SER A 3 35.47 -30.46 -42.37
N SER A 4 34.44 -31.29 -42.31
CA SER A 4 33.29 -31.19 -43.21
C SER A 4 32.15 -30.42 -42.53
N CYS A 5 32.12 -29.11 -42.83
CA CYS A 5 30.93 -28.31 -43.13
C CYS A 5 29.61 -28.68 -42.43
N GLY A 6 29.48 -28.37 -41.13
CA GLY A 6 28.18 -28.36 -40.42
C GLY A 6 27.42 -27.02 -40.45
N GLY A 7 27.98 -25.98 -41.09
CA GLY A 7 27.50 -24.59 -40.97
C GLY A 7 26.32 -24.19 -41.87
N PHE A 8 25.97 -24.97 -42.89
CA PHE A 8 25.06 -24.51 -43.95
C PHE A 8 23.57 -24.46 -43.56
N ARG A 9 23.14 -25.23 -42.56
CA ARG A 9 21.73 -25.22 -42.12
C ARG A 9 21.35 -23.99 -41.30
N SER A 10 22.29 -23.46 -40.52
CA SER A 10 22.07 -22.26 -39.69
C SER A 10 21.96 -20.99 -40.53
N LEU A 11 22.73 -20.88 -41.62
CA LEU A 11 22.70 -19.71 -42.51
C LEU A 11 21.35 -19.56 -43.22
N ASN A 12 20.72 -20.67 -43.61
CA ASN A 12 19.41 -20.64 -44.25
C ASN A 12 18.30 -20.12 -43.31
N TYR A 13 18.41 -20.42 -42.00
CA TYR A 13 17.48 -19.92 -41.00
C TYR A 13 17.63 -18.41 -40.78
N ILE A 14 18.87 -17.91 -40.73
CA ILE A 14 19.16 -16.48 -40.57
C ILE A 14 18.63 -15.71 -41.78
N LEU A 15 18.81 -16.24 -42.99
CA LEU A 15 18.30 -15.62 -44.22
C LEU A 15 16.76 -15.56 -44.24
N PHE A 16 16.10 -16.63 -43.75
CA PHE A 16 14.64 -16.66 -43.61
C PHE A 16 14.12 -15.65 -42.58
N MET A 17 14.84 -15.44 -41.47
CA MET A 17 14.50 -14.43 -40.46
C MET A 17 14.65 -13.00 -41.00
N ILE A 18 15.70 -12.73 -41.79
CA ILE A 18 15.97 -11.40 -42.37
C ILE A 18 14.97 -11.06 -43.49
N GLY A 19 14.50 -12.06 -44.25
CA GLY A 19 13.53 -11.88 -45.34
C GLY A 19 12.06 -11.92 -44.91
N TYR A 20 11.78 -12.18 -43.63
CA TYR A 20 10.41 -12.26 -43.14
C TYR A 20 9.78 -10.86 -43.05
N ILE A 21 8.83 -10.60 -43.95
CA ILE A 21 7.98 -9.41 -43.90
C ILE A 21 6.69 -9.80 -43.17
N PRO A 22 6.45 -9.33 -41.94
CA PRO A 22 5.23 -9.66 -41.22
C PRO A 22 4.02 -9.11 -41.98
N GLN A 23 3.00 -9.96 -42.16
CA GLN A 23 1.73 -9.50 -42.71
C GLN A 23 1.07 -8.57 -41.69
N ASN A 24 0.87 -7.30 -42.06
CA ASN A 24 0.10 -6.36 -41.25
C ASN A 24 -1.40 -6.65 -41.42
N LEU A 25 -1.90 -7.58 -40.61
CA LEU A 25 -3.34 -7.80 -40.47
C LEU A 25 -3.93 -6.64 -39.64
N ASN A 26 -4.64 -5.73 -40.29
CA ASN A 26 -5.44 -4.72 -39.62
C ASN A 26 -6.68 -5.41 -39.04
N LEU A 27 -6.53 -5.99 -37.85
CA LEU A 27 -7.62 -6.58 -37.09
C LEU A 27 -8.42 -5.44 -36.48
N ASP A 28 -9.70 -5.35 -36.82
CA ASP A 28 -10.58 -4.32 -36.28
C ASP A 28 -10.74 -4.55 -34.76
N THR A 29 -10.11 -3.70 -33.95
CA THR A 29 -10.10 -3.86 -32.50
C THR A 29 -11.46 -3.47 -31.95
N LYS A 30 -12.23 -4.43 -31.43
CA LYS A 30 -13.54 -4.18 -30.79
C LYS A 30 -13.46 -3.22 -29.59
N LEU A 31 -12.27 -3.02 -29.03
CA LEU A 31 -12.03 -2.15 -27.89
C LEU A 31 -11.36 -0.86 -28.37
N LYS A 32 -12.20 0.14 -28.68
CA LYS A 32 -11.76 1.52 -28.87
C LYS A 32 -11.61 2.18 -27.49
N PRO A 33 -10.54 2.95 -27.23
CA PRO A 33 -10.44 3.72 -25.99
C PRO A 33 -11.69 4.59 -25.83
N PHE A 34 -12.33 4.51 -24.67
CA PHE A 34 -13.47 5.37 -24.34
C PHE A 34 -12.94 6.79 -24.13
N ILE A 35 -13.28 7.68 -25.05
CA ILE A 35 -13.01 9.12 -24.93
C ILE A 35 -14.31 9.73 -24.40
N SER A 36 -14.33 10.09 -23.12
CA SER A 36 -15.51 10.72 -22.51
C SER A 36 -15.76 12.07 -23.19
N GLU A 37 -16.96 12.27 -23.74
CA GLU A 37 -17.39 13.57 -24.29
C GLU A 37 -17.70 14.59 -23.19
N PHE A 38 -17.77 14.15 -21.92
CA PHE A 38 -18.07 14.98 -20.77
C PHE A 38 -16.94 14.90 -19.74
N LEU A 39 -16.40 16.06 -19.38
CA LEU A 39 -15.61 16.22 -18.16
C LEU A 39 -16.59 16.37 -16.99
N PRO A 40 -16.37 15.71 -15.84
CA PRO A 40 -17.18 15.95 -14.67
C PRO A 40 -17.09 17.42 -14.26
N ALA A 41 -18.24 18.10 -14.15
CA ALA A 41 -18.32 19.50 -13.73
C ALA A 41 -18.01 19.70 -12.23
N VAL A 42 -17.90 18.61 -11.49
CA VAL A 42 -17.46 18.60 -10.09
C VAL A 42 -15.93 18.47 -10.12
N GLY A 43 -15.25 19.61 -9.98
CA GLY A 43 -13.81 19.63 -9.70
C GLY A 43 -13.50 18.99 -8.34
N ASP A 44 -12.21 18.87 -8.01
CA ASP A 44 -11.75 18.28 -6.76
C ASP A 44 -12.59 18.79 -5.58
N ILE A 45 -13.20 17.84 -4.86
CA ILE A 45 -13.97 18.15 -3.65
C ILE A 45 -12.96 18.72 -2.66
N ASP A 46 -13.08 20.00 -2.34
CA ASP A 46 -12.33 20.61 -1.25
C ASP A 46 -12.68 19.85 0.03
N ALA A 47 -11.79 18.97 0.46
CA ALA A 47 -11.99 18.12 1.64
C ALA A 47 -11.90 18.93 2.94
N PHE A 48 -11.57 20.22 2.87
CA PHE A 48 -11.55 21.08 4.04
C PHE A 48 -12.95 21.57 4.37
N LEU A 49 -13.57 20.92 5.35
CA LEU A 49 -14.71 21.48 6.05
C LEU A 49 -14.25 22.79 6.71
N LYS A 50 -14.76 23.94 6.25
CA LYS A 50 -14.57 25.24 6.93
C LYS A 50 -15.40 25.24 8.22
N VAL A 51 -14.91 24.54 9.25
CA VAL A 51 -15.53 24.54 10.57
C VAL A 51 -15.31 25.91 11.19
N VAL A 52 -16.39 26.70 11.29
CA VAL A 52 -16.36 27.92 12.11
C VAL A 52 -16.48 27.46 13.57
N PRO A 53 -15.52 27.81 14.45
CA PRO A 53 -15.60 27.45 15.86
C PRO A 53 -16.89 28.01 16.50
N PRO A 54 -17.63 27.23 17.30
CA PRO A 54 -18.74 27.75 18.08
C PRO A 54 -18.22 28.73 19.16
N GLU A 55 -18.97 29.79 19.43
CA GLU A 55 -18.58 30.83 20.41
C GLU A 55 -18.48 30.27 21.84
N LYS A 56 -19.29 29.24 22.16
CA LYS A 56 -19.39 28.66 23.50
C LYS A 56 -19.41 27.13 23.46
N THR A 57 -18.75 26.50 24.42
CA THR A 57 -18.81 25.06 24.69
C THR A 57 -20.16 24.69 25.32
N LEU A 58 -20.53 23.41 25.33
CA LEU A 58 -21.73 22.90 26.01
C LEU A 58 -21.79 23.25 27.52
N THR A 59 -20.64 23.51 28.13
CA THR A 59 -20.47 23.97 29.52
C THR A 59 -20.61 25.49 29.70
N GLY A 60 -20.81 26.26 28.63
CA GLY A 60 -20.99 27.72 28.67
C GLY A 60 -19.69 28.54 28.65
N GLU A 61 -18.53 27.88 28.59
CA GLU A 61 -17.22 28.52 28.48
C GLU A 61 -16.96 29.02 27.06
N LYS A 62 -16.20 30.11 26.91
CA LYS A 62 -15.84 30.64 25.59
C LYS A 62 -14.85 29.68 24.92
N CYS A 63 -15.23 29.15 23.76
CA CYS A 63 -14.30 28.38 22.93
C CYS A 63 -13.48 29.35 22.07
N GLY A 64 -12.21 29.50 22.40
CA GLY A 64 -11.26 30.23 21.56
C GLY A 64 -10.90 29.45 20.29
N PRO A 65 -10.42 30.13 19.23
CA PRO A 65 -10.01 29.49 17.98
C PRO A 65 -8.90 28.45 18.22
N GLU A 66 -8.03 28.64 19.21
CA GLU A 66 -6.97 27.67 19.52
C GLU A 66 -7.48 26.27 19.92
N GLN A 67 -8.63 26.18 20.59
CA GLN A 67 -9.17 24.91 21.08
C GLN A 67 -9.82 24.09 19.95
N PHE A 68 -10.44 24.78 18.99
CA PHE A 68 -11.11 24.15 17.84
C PHE A 68 -10.18 23.90 16.65
N SER A 69 -9.06 24.63 16.55
CA SER A 69 -8.13 24.54 15.41
C SER A 69 -7.55 23.14 15.18
N HIS A 70 -7.57 22.27 16.20
CA HIS A 70 -7.02 20.91 16.12
C HIS A 70 -8.11 19.83 16.20
N LEU A 71 -9.37 20.21 16.37
CA LEU A 71 -10.49 19.26 16.50
C LEU A 71 -10.77 18.61 15.14
N GLY A 72 -10.74 17.27 15.10
CA GLY A 72 -10.88 16.50 13.85
C GLY A 72 -9.62 16.46 12.96
N LEU A 73 -8.58 17.25 13.26
CA LEU A 73 -7.29 17.21 12.54
C LEU A 73 -6.23 16.35 13.25
N LYS A 74 -6.30 16.23 14.58
CA LYS A 74 -5.31 15.48 15.38
C LYS A 74 -5.63 13.99 15.53
N VAL A 75 -6.93 13.65 15.57
CA VAL A 75 -7.42 12.29 15.74
C VAL A 75 -8.49 12.08 14.68
N LEU A 76 -8.21 11.19 13.73
CA LEU A 76 -9.22 10.71 12.78
C LEU A 76 -10.10 9.72 13.54
N ASP A 77 -11.38 10.03 13.69
CA ASP A 77 -12.36 9.08 14.21
C ASP A 77 -12.79 8.18 13.05
N GLU A 78 -12.06 7.09 12.82
CA GLU A 78 -12.50 6.09 11.85
C GLU A 78 -13.72 5.35 12.41
N PRO A 79 -14.73 5.02 11.58
CA PRO A 79 -15.91 4.28 12.00
C PRO A 79 -15.57 2.80 12.24
N ALA A 80 -14.70 2.51 13.21
CA ALA A 80 -14.39 1.18 13.67
C ALA A 80 -14.72 1.09 15.15
N THR A 81 -15.51 0.09 15.53
CA THR A 81 -15.88 -0.19 16.94
C THR A 81 -14.66 -0.37 17.86
N HIS A 82 -13.46 -0.58 17.29
CA HIS A 82 -12.20 -0.70 18.01
C HIS A 82 -11.08 0.00 17.24
N GLN A 83 -10.49 1.05 17.84
CA GLN A 83 -9.33 1.77 17.30
C GLN A 83 -8.11 0.84 17.14
N SER A 84 -7.35 1.01 16.06
CA SER A 84 -6.13 0.25 15.83
C SER A 84 -5.04 0.56 16.87
N ASP A 85 -4.24 -0.45 17.24
CA ASP A 85 -3.10 -0.23 18.14
C ASP A 85 -1.98 0.47 17.36
N PRO A 86 -1.55 1.68 17.78
CA PRO A 86 -0.56 2.45 17.04
C PRO A 86 0.80 1.75 16.94
N ALA A 87 1.18 0.93 17.93
CA ALA A 87 2.44 0.17 17.89
C ALA A 87 2.37 -0.98 16.88
N LEU A 88 1.21 -1.66 16.80
CA LEU A 88 0.99 -2.74 15.83
C LEU A 88 0.91 -2.21 14.41
N LEU A 89 0.17 -1.11 14.19
CA LEU A 89 0.07 -0.45 12.89
C LEU A 89 1.44 0.01 12.39
N TYR A 90 2.24 0.64 13.26
CA TYR A 90 3.61 1.04 12.93
C TYR A 90 4.45 -0.17 12.49
N LEU A 91 4.33 -1.30 13.19
CA LEU A 91 5.04 -2.53 12.86
C LEU A 91 4.58 -3.15 11.52
N GLN A 92 3.28 -3.12 11.25
CA GLN A 92 2.70 -3.57 9.97
C GLN A 92 3.20 -2.72 8.80
N LEU A 93 3.12 -1.39 8.91
CA LEU A 93 3.63 -0.45 7.90
C LEU A 93 5.12 -0.65 7.64
N ARG A 94 5.90 -0.89 8.70
CA ARG A 94 7.32 -1.21 8.56
C ARG A 94 7.54 -2.53 7.81
N ALA A 95 6.73 -3.55 8.07
CA ALA A 95 6.85 -4.84 7.41
C ALA A 95 6.43 -4.81 5.93
N THR A 96 5.47 -3.96 5.56
CA THR A 96 4.99 -3.82 4.17
C THR A 96 5.80 -2.83 3.34
N SER A 97 6.45 -1.85 3.95
CA SER A 97 7.27 -0.88 3.22
C SER A 97 8.52 -1.52 2.61
N VAL A 98 8.63 -1.46 1.27
CA VAL A 98 9.71 -2.06 0.46
C VAL A 98 10.97 -1.19 0.42
N THR A 99 11.25 -0.43 1.48
CA THR A 99 12.42 0.47 1.51
C THR A 99 13.49 -0.10 2.45
N PRO A 100 14.35 -1.02 1.99
CA PRO A 100 15.48 -1.52 2.79
C PRO A 100 16.53 -0.41 2.90
N GLY A 101 16.46 0.43 3.93
CA GLY A 101 17.53 1.39 4.18
C GLY A 101 17.19 2.61 5.02
N LYS A 102 15.91 2.99 5.16
CA LYS A 102 15.56 4.09 6.06
C LYS A 102 15.43 3.55 7.48
N LYS A 103 16.54 3.61 8.24
CA LYS A 103 16.51 3.46 9.69
C LYS A 103 15.67 4.60 10.27
N ASN A 104 14.38 4.34 10.48
CA ASN A 104 13.50 5.26 11.21
C ASN A 104 13.83 5.16 12.71
N ASP A 105 15.07 5.47 13.09
CA ASP A 105 15.60 5.27 14.46
C ASP A 105 15.03 6.28 15.47
N GLY A 106 14.33 7.33 15.01
CA GLY A 106 13.84 8.39 15.89
C GLY A 106 12.39 8.27 16.39
N ASN A 107 11.56 7.40 15.81
CA ASN A 107 10.10 7.45 16.06
C ASN A 107 9.45 6.06 16.18
N ALA A 108 10.13 5.13 16.86
CA ALA A 108 9.56 3.83 17.19
C ALA A 108 8.45 4.00 18.22
N VAL A 109 7.21 3.70 17.84
CA VAL A 109 6.07 3.72 18.76
C VAL A 109 6.13 2.47 19.64
N VAL A 110 6.48 2.65 20.91
CA VAL A 110 6.54 1.57 21.90
C VAL A 110 5.35 1.65 22.83
N LYS A 111 4.56 0.57 22.88
CA LYS A 111 3.49 0.41 23.86
C LYS A 111 4.07 -0.10 25.17
N LYS A 112 3.84 0.62 26.27
CA LYS A 112 4.13 0.16 27.63
C LYS A 112 2.90 -0.54 28.19
N VAL A 113 3.11 -1.65 28.89
CA VAL A 113 2.06 -2.40 29.58
C VAL A 113 2.43 -2.44 31.04
N ASP A 114 1.62 -1.77 31.87
CA ASP A 114 1.78 -1.78 33.32
C ASP A 114 1.07 -3.01 33.91
N ASN A 115 1.66 -3.59 34.96
CA ASN A 115 1.11 -4.74 35.71
C ASN A 115 0.73 -5.95 34.81
N THR A 116 1.75 -6.67 34.34
CA THR A 116 1.61 -7.82 33.43
C THR A 116 0.84 -9.00 34.02
N GLU A 117 0.87 -9.18 35.35
CA GLU A 117 0.19 -10.29 36.03
C GLU A 117 -1.34 -10.17 35.96
N GLN A 118 -1.86 -8.95 36.00
CA GLN A 118 -3.30 -8.70 35.90
C GLN A 118 -3.79 -8.62 34.45
N ASN A 119 -2.87 -8.45 33.50
CA ASN A 119 -3.15 -8.12 32.09
C ASN A 119 -2.74 -9.25 31.12
N ALA A 120 -2.85 -10.52 31.54
CA ALA A 120 -2.51 -11.68 30.70
C ALA A 120 -3.20 -11.66 29.31
N LYS A 121 -4.45 -11.18 29.24
CA LYS A 121 -5.20 -11.04 27.98
C LYS A 121 -4.53 -10.10 26.96
N ILE A 122 -3.84 -9.05 27.43
CA ILE A 122 -3.12 -8.11 26.56
C ILE A 122 -1.90 -8.81 25.94
N ILE A 123 -1.24 -9.67 26.71
CA ILE A 123 -0.09 -10.45 26.27
C ILE A 123 -0.53 -11.48 25.22
N GLU A 124 -1.59 -12.24 25.49
CA GLU A 124 -2.15 -13.21 24.53
C GLU A 124 -2.57 -12.54 23.22
N LYS A 125 -3.22 -11.37 23.31
CA LYS A 125 -3.56 -10.56 22.13
C LYS A 125 -2.31 -10.16 21.35
N TRP A 126 -1.29 -9.64 22.03
CA TRP A 126 -0.03 -9.25 21.39
C TRP A 126 0.67 -10.42 20.70
N ILE A 127 0.71 -11.59 21.34
CA ILE A 127 1.29 -12.82 20.74
C ILE A 127 0.57 -13.16 19.43
N LYS A 128 -0.76 -13.13 19.44
CA LYS A 128 -1.58 -13.38 18.25
C LYS A 128 -1.27 -12.36 17.14
N ASP A 129 -1.26 -11.08 17.48
CA ASP A 129 -1.05 -9.98 16.53
C ASP A 129 0.34 -10.07 15.85
N ILE A 130 1.39 -10.43 16.59
CA ILE A 130 2.74 -10.66 16.04
C ILE A 130 2.80 -11.93 15.20
N SER A 131 2.13 -13.01 15.63
CA SER A 131 2.05 -14.24 14.82
C SER A 131 1.41 -13.97 13.48
N ASP A 132 0.32 -13.21 13.44
CA ASP A 132 -0.40 -12.86 12.22
C ASP A 132 0.45 -11.96 11.30
N LEU A 133 1.20 -11.01 11.86
CA LEU A 133 2.19 -10.23 11.10
C LEU A 133 3.25 -11.10 10.41
N HIS A 134 3.69 -12.18 11.05
CA HIS A 134 4.68 -13.07 10.47
C HIS A 134 4.11 -13.99 9.40
N LYS A 135 2.82 -14.34 9.46
CA LYS A 135 2.15 -15.14 8.41
C LYS A 135 2.12 -14.43 7.05
N THR A 136 2.07 -13.10 7.04
CA THR A 136 2.04 -12.32 5.80
C THR A 136 3.40 -12.21 5.11
N LYS A 137 4.50 -12.52 5.82
CA LYS A 137 5.82 -12.64 5.20
C LYS A 137 5.88 -13.98 4.47
N SER A 138 5.76 -13.96 3.15
CA SER A 138 5.95 -15.15 2.33
C SER A 138 7.33 -15.75 2.59
N SER A 139 7.42 -17.09 2.61
CA SER A 139 8.70 -17.77 2.71
C SER A 139 9.58 -17.33 1.53
N PRO A 140 10.83 -16.93 1.77
CA PRO A 140 11.75 -16.53 0.70
C PRO A 140 12.11 -17.70 -0.24
N VAL A 141 11.71 -18.93 0.11
CA VAL A 141 11.98 -20.14 -0.66
C VAL A 141 10.71 -20.58 -1.38
N VAL A 142 10.68 -20.37 -2.69
CA VAL A 142 9.67 -20.95 -3.60
C VAL A 142 10.04 -22.41 -3.81
N ARG A 143 9.22 -23.33 -3.31
CA ARG A 143 9.31 -24.76 -3.62
C ARG A 143 8.40 -25.04 -4.81
N TYR A 144 9.00 -25.40 -5.94
CA TYR A 144 8.23 -25.92 -7.08
C TYR A 144 7.85 -27.37 -6.80
N SER A 145 6.59 -27.72 -7.00
CA SER A 145 6.12 -29.11 -7.03
C SER A 145 6.58 -29.75 -8.34
N GLU A 146 7.27 -30.89 -8.25
CA GLU A 146 7.55 -31.79 -9.38
C GLU A 146 6.28 -32.42 -9.95
#